data_AF-A0A950TP75-F1
#
_entry.id   AF-A0A950TP75-F1
#
_cell.length_a   1.000
_cell.length_b   1.000
_cell.length_c   1.000
_cell.angle_alpha   90.00
_cell.angle_beta   90.00
_cell.angle_gamma   90.00
#
_symmetry.space_group_name_H-M   'P 1'
#
loop_
_entity.id
_entity.type
_entity.pdbx_description
1 polymer ?
#
loop_
_entity_poly.entity_id
_entity_poly.type
_entity_poly.pdbx_seq_one_letter_code
_entity_poly.pdbx_strand_id
1 'polypeptide(L)'
;MAETVAQKETCAKCGAEVREGTTFCYACGGRVAPDAAQETNGSSNGIDANAQAALDDLAQKLRRDETAEKPADDKLAKAAEERKKARVTQRRSLEFVWEPRNDTPITLLISAGVVLVVAVLVIVVTVIWK
;
A
#
# COMPACT_ATOMS: atom_id res chain seq x y z
N MET A 1 -13.67 41.12 24.98
CA MET A 1 -12.75 40.03 24.56
C MET A 1 -11.44 40.71 24.23
N ALA A 2 -10.34 40.26 24.83
CA ALA A 2 -9.06 40.98 24.85
C ALA A 2 -8.52 41.21 23.42
N GLU A 3 -8.31 42.47 23.07
CA GLU A 3 -7.46 42.88 21.95
C GLU A 3 -6.02 42.49 22.28
N THR A 4 -5.51 41.42 21.67
CA THR A 4 -4.09 41.11 21.67
C THR A 4 -3.43 41.88 20.53
N VAL A 5 -2.82 43.01 20.87
CA VAL A 5 -1.92 43.74 19.97
C VAL A 5 -0.70 42.86 19.73
N ALA A 6 -0.72 42.11 18.63
CA ALA A 6 0.42 41.33 18.17
C ALA A 6 1.40 42.30 17.52
N GLN A 7 2.43 42.70 18.27
CA GLN A 7 3.56 43.38 17.67
C GLN A 7 4.32 42.41 16.75
N LYS A 8 4.73 42.91 15.58
CA LYS A 8 5.30 42.14 14.47
C LYS A 8 6.73 42.60 14.23
N GLU A 9 7.66 41.66 14.15
CA GLU A 9 9.06 41.90 13.82
C GLU A 9 9.38 41.34 12.43
N THR A 10 10.48 41.78 11.80
CA THR A 10 10.87 41.30 10.47
C THR A 10 12.17 40.50 10.53
N CYS A 11 12.23 39.41 9.77
CA CYS A 11 13.43 38.57 9.71
C CYS A 11 14.56 39.26 8.94
N ALA A 12 15.71 39.49 9.59
CA ALA A 12 16.88 40.09 8.95
C ALA A 12 17.47 39.27 7.78
N LYS A 13 17.21 37.95 7.71
CA LYS A 13 17.74 37.09 6.63
C LYS A 13 16.92 37.08 5.34
N CYS A 14 15.61 37.25 5.44
CA CYS A 14 14.71 37.09 4.27
C CYS A 14 13.62 38.16 4.16
N GLY A 15 13.48 39.05 5.14
CA GLY A 15 12.49 40.11 5.16
C GLY A 15 11.06 39.66 5.49
N ALA A 16 10.82 38.37 5.76
CA ALA A 16 9.50 37.88 6.12
C ALA A 16 9.04 38.42 7.49
N GLU A 17 7.74 38.69 7.62
CA GLU A 17 7.11 39.03 8.89
C GLU A 17 7.16 37.82 9.84
N VAL A 18 7.70 38.03 11.04
CA VAL A 18 7.83 37.01 12.07
C VAL A 18 7.21 37.53 13.37
N ARG A 19 6.57 36.62 14.11
CA ARG A 19 5.98 36.94 15.41
C ARG A 19 7.08 37.15 16.46
N GLU A 20 6.92 38.13 17.33
CA GLU A 20 7.83 38.36 18.44
C GLU A 20 7.98 37.11 19.33
N GLY A 21 9.22 36.83 19.76
CA GLY A 21 9.55 35.69 20.63
C GLY A 21 9.82 34.36 19.92
N THR A 22 9.81 34.30 18.59
CA THR A 22 10.17 33.06 17.87
C THR A 22 11.67 32.97 17.62
N THR A 23 12.27 31.83 17.93
CA THR A 23 13.70 31.58 17.74
C THR A 23 14.09 31.43 16.27
N PHE A 24 13.16 30.98 15.41
CA PHE A 24 13.39 30.69 13.99
C PHE A 24 12.33 31.33 13.10
N CYS A 25 12.74 31.75 11.91
CA CYS A 25 11.86 32.27 10.88
C CYS A 25 11.13 31.12 10.18
N TYR A 26 9.79 31.19 10.11
CA TYR A 26 8.96 30.20 9.43
C TYR A 26 9.16 30.16 7.91
N ALA A 27 9.70 31.22 7.30
CA ALA A 27 9.87 31.32 5.86
C ALA A 27 11.22 30.74 5.37
N CYS A 28 12.31 31.00 6.11
CA CYS A 28 13.67 30.61 5.67
C CYS A 28 14.39 29.64 6.61
N GLY A 29 13.82 29.32 7.78
CA GLY A 29 14.45 28.49 8.81
C GLY A 29 15.62 29.15 9.53
N GLY A 30 15.97 30.40 9.19
CA GLY A 30 17.02 31.16 9.85
C GLY A 30 16.66 31.58 11.27
N ARG A 31 17.64 31.62 12.18
CA ARG A 31 17.46 32.16 13.53
C ARG A 31 17.17 33.66 13.48
N VAL A 32 16.18 34.12 14.25
CA VAL A 32 15.73 35.52 14.30
C VAL A 32 16.38 36.27 15.46
N ALA A 33 16.72 35.58 16.55
CA ALA A 33 17.55 36.13 17.62
C ALA A 33 19.04 35.84 17.35
N PRO A 34 19.93 36.84 17.43
CA PRO A 34 21.36 36.60 17.45
C PRO A 34 21.75 36.10 18.85
N ASP A 35 21.71 34.79 19.07
CA ASP A 35 22.46 34.19 20.17
C ASP A 35 23.95 34.32 19.84
N ALA A 36 24.68 35.03 20.68
CA ALA A 36 26.12 35.16 20.58
C ALA A 36 26.78 33.76 20.60
N ALA A 37 27.66 33.54 19.63
CA ALA A 37 28.53 32.37 19.44
C ALA A 37 27.85 31.08 18.93
N GLN A 38 28.01 30.79 17.63
CA GLN A 38 29.21 30.09 17.16
C GLN A 38 29.22 30.01 15.62
N GLU A 39 30.22 30.66 15.06
CA GLU A 39 30.70 30.42 13.71
C GLU A 39 31.56 29.15 13.73
N THR A 40 31.16 28.11 13.02
CA THR A 40 32.14 27.24 12.38
C THR A 40 32.15 27.60 10.90
N ASN A 41 32.88 28.68 10.60
CA ASN A 41 33.35 28.97 9.27
C ASN A 41 34.12 27.74 8.78
N GLY A 42 33.56 27.04 7.79
CA GLY A 42 34.27 26.01 7.04
C GLY A 42 35.44 26.67 6.31
N SER A 43 36.63 26.58 6.89
CA SER A 43 37.85 27.08 6.29
C SER A 43 38.32 26.10 5.22
N SER A 44 38.23 26.54 3.98
CA SER A 44 38.90 25.96 2.83
C SER A 44 40.41 25.99 3.05
N ASN A 45 41.03 24.82 3.28
CA ASN A 45 42.24 24.32 2.62
C ASN A 45 43.03 23.37 3.52
N GLY A 46 43.26 22.16 3.01
CA GLY A 46 44.07 21.13 3.65
C GLY A 46 43.22 20.15 4.46
N ILE A 47 42.84 19.03 3.83
CA ILE A 47 42.32 17.89 4.60
C ILE A 47 43.52 17.29 5.32
N ASP A 48 43.49 17.21 6.64
CA ASP A 48 44.54 16.59 7.44
C ASP A 48 44.73 15.12 7.02
N ALA A 49 45.97 14.61 7.07
CA ALA A 49 46.29 13.23 6.67
C ALA A 49 45.45 12.17 7.42
N ASN A 50 45.06 12.46 8.67
CA ASN A 50 44.16 11.60 9.45
C ASN A 50 42.72 11.61 8.91
N ALA A 51 42.22 12.78 8.51
CA ALA A 51 40.90 12.89 7.90
C ALA A 51 40.86 12.19 6.53
N GLN A 52 41.93 12.28 5.74
CA GLN A 52 42.06 11.52 4.48
C GLN A 52 42.07 10.01 4.74
N ALA A 53 42.84 9.53 5.72
CA ALA A 53 42.86 8.11 6.08
C ALA A 53 41.50 7.60 6.56
N ALA A 54 40.76 8.39 7.32
CA ALA A 54 39.40 8.05 7.75
C ALA A 54 38.41 7.99 6.57
N LEU A 55 38.55 8.90 5.60
CA LEU A 55 37.75 8.89 4.37
C LEU A 55 38.05 7.65 3.51
N ASP A 56 39.33 7.26 3.40
CA ASP A 56 39.75 6.07 2.67
C ASP A 56 39.26 4.75 3.32
N ASP A 57 39.30 4.66 4.66
CA ASP A 57 38.76 3.51 5.41
C ASP A 57 37.23 3.40 5.25
N LEU A 58 36.52 4.52 5.29
CA LEU A 58 35.07 4.56 5.05
C LEU A 58 34.76 4.15 3.61
N ALA A 59 35.52 4.64 2.63
CA ALA A 59 35.36 4.27 1.23
C ALA A 59 35.60 2.76 1.00
N GLN A 60 36.56 2.17 1.73
CA GLN A 60 36.83 0.73 1.64
C GLN A 60 35.70 -0.11 2.27
N LYS A 61 35.13 0.33 3.39
CA LYS A 61 33.97 -0.33 4.04
C LYS A 61 32.74 -0.30 3.13
N LEU A 62 32.40 0.87 2.58
CA LEU A 62 31.26 1.01 1.67
C LEU A 62 31.38 0.10 0.44
N ARG A 63 32.58 -0.06 -0.15
CA ARG A 63 32.82 -0.99 -1.27
C ARG A 63 32.66 -2.47 -0.88
N ARG A 64 33.04 -2.85 0.34
CA ARG A 64 32.81 -4.20 0.87
C ARG A 64 31.33 -4.46 1.09
N ASP A 65 30.63 -3.48 1.63
CA ASP A 65 29.20 -3.57 1.88
C ASP A 65 28.46 -3.65 0.54
N GLU A 66 28.81 -2.84 -0.46
CA GLU A 66 28.24 -2.94 -1.83
C GLU A 66 28.44 -4.33 -2.49
N THR A 67 29.56 -5.00 -2.22
CA THR A 67 29.84 -6.36 -2.75
C THR A 67 29.20 -7.47 -1.91
N ALA A 68 28.97 -7.24 -0.62
CA ALA A 68 28.35 -8.18 0.31
C ALA A 68 26.81 -8.03 0.38
N GLU A 69 26.24 -6.89 0.01
CA GLU A 69 24.81 -6.56 0.08
C GLU A 69 24.05 -6.95 -1.18
N LYS A 70 24.70 -6.88 -2.36
CA LYS A 70 24.21 -7.34 -3.68
C LYS A 70 23.69 -8.80 -3.78
N PRO A 71 24.16 -9.77 -2.96
CA PRO A 71 23.56 -11.11 -2.95
C PRO A 71 22.33 -11.22 -2.02
N ALA A 72 22.07 -10.26 -1.15
CA ALA A 72 20.97 -10.31 -0.18
C ALA A 72 19.70 -9.64 -0.72
N ASP A 73 19.82 -8.46 -1.31
CA ASP A 73 18.75 -7.75 -2.01
C ASP A 73 18.20 -8.58 -3.20
N ASP A 74 19.08 -9.23 -3.98
CA ASP A 74 18.68 -10.12 -5.08
C ASP A 74 17.91 -11.36 -4.59
N LYS A 75 18.27 -11.91 -3.44
CA LYS A 75 17.54 -13.03 -2.80
C LYS A 75 16.18 -12.57 -2.28
N LEU A 76 16.12 -11.39 -1.67
CA LEU A 76 14.88 -10.78 -1.18
C LEU A 76 13.94 -10.44 -2.35
N ALA A 77 14.47 -9.94 -3.46
CA ALA A 77 13.73 -9.64 -4.68
C ALA A 77 13.13 -10.92 -5.30
N LYS A 78 13.93 -11.99 -5.42
CA LYS A 78 13.44 -13.31 -5.90
C LYS A 78 12.36 -13.88 -4.99
N ALA A 79 12.54 -13.80 -3.67
CA ALA A 79 11.54 -14.25 -2.71
C ALA A 79 10.26 -13.39 -2.73
N ALA A 80 10.35 -12.11 -3.09
CA ALA A 80 9.18 -11.24 -3.25
C ALA A 80 8.41 -11.57 -4.55
N GLU A 81 9.12 -11.88 -5.63
CA GLU A 81 8.53 -12.26 -6.91
C GLU A 81 7.81 -13.61 -6.83
N GLU A 82 8.39 -14.58 -6.12
CA GLU A 82 7.78 -15.88 -5.89
C GLU A 82 6.44 -15.77 -5.13
N ARG A 83 6.38 -14.92 -4.11
CA ARG A 83 5.13 -14.60 -3.38
C ARG A 83 4.09 -13.87 -4.25
N LYS A 84 4.49 -13.18 -5.32
CA LYS A 84 3.54 -12.58 -6.28
C LYS A 84 2.98 -13.64 -7.21
N LYS A 85 3.83 -14.54 -7.74
CA LYS A 85 3.42 -15.64 -8.63
C LYS A 85 2.45 -16.61 -7.95
N ALA A 86 2.65 -16.92 -6.67
CA ALA A 86 1.74 -17.76 -5.89
C ALA A 86 0.34 -17.14 -5.72
N ARG A 87 0.24 -15.80 -5.61
CA ARG A 87 -1.05 -15.11 -5.47
C ARG A 87 -1.83 -15.03 -6.79
N VAL A 88 -1.15 -14.97 -7.92
CA VAL A 88 -1.78 -14.83 -9.25
C VAL A 88 -2.37 -16.16 -9.73
N THR A 89 -1.71 -17.28 -9.45
CA THR A 89 -2.15 -18.63 -9.89
C THR A 89 -3.39 -19.14 -9.16
N GLN A 90 -3.73 -18.60 -7.99
CA GLN A 90 -4.84 -19.09 -7.18
C GLN A 90 -6.21 -18.47 -7.52
N ARG A 91 -6.28 -17.45 -8.39
CA ARG A 91 -7.57 -16.88 -8.83
C ARG A 91 -8.19 -17.75 -9.92
N ARG A 92 -8.77 -18.89 -9.54
CA ARG A 92 -9.71 -19.60 -10.39
C ARG A 92 -10.97 -18.74 -10.50
N SER A 93 -11.21 -18.12 -11.65
CA SER A 93 -12.45 -17.41 -11.91
C SER A 93 -13.59 -18.43 -11.88
N LEU A 94 -14.46 -18.31 -10.88
CA LEU A 94 -15.72 -19.05 -10.84
C LEU A 94 -16.56 -18.56 -12.00
N GLU A 95 -16.74 -19.42 -12.99
CA GLU A 95 -17.65 -19.18 -14.09
C GLU A 95 -19.08 -19.31 -13.57
N PHE A 96 -19.77 -18.19 -13.50
CA PHE A 96 -21.18 -18.14 -13.09
C PHE A 96 -22.04 -18.46 -14.30
N VAL A 97 -22.43 -19.73 -14.46
CA VAL A 97 -23.45 -20.15 -15.41
C VAL A 97 -24.82 -19.92 -14.76
N TRP A 98 -25.61 -19.02 -15.33
CA TRP A 98 -27.00 -18.85 -14.95
C TRP A 98 -27.80 -20.06 -15.41
N GLU A 99 -28.29 -20.84 -14.47
CA GLU A 99 -29.23 -21.92 -14.76
C GLU A 99 -30.65 -21.32 -14.86
N PRO A 100 -31.37 -21.53 -15.97
CA PRO A 100 -32.73 -21.05 -16.09
C PRO A 100 -33.60 -21.72 -15.01
N ARG A 101 -34.39 -20.91 -14.32
CA ARG A 101 -35.34 -21.38 -13.30
C ARG A 101 -36.30 -22.36 -13.98
N ASN A 102 -36.20 -23.63 -13.60
CA ASN A 102 -37.04 -24.70 -14.15
C ASN A 102 -38.37 -24.80 -13.39
N ASP A 103 -39.09 -23.69 -13.29
CA ASP A 103 -40.49 -23.62 -12.87
C ASP A 103 -41.40 -24.03 -14.05
N THR A 104 -41.14 -25.21 -14.63
CA THR A 104 -41.85 -25.67 -15.82
C THR A 104 -43.17 -26.36 -15.45
N PRO A 105 -44.33 -25.73 -15.71
CA PRO A 105 -45.65 -26.37 -15.54
C PRO A 105 -45.80 -27.64 -16.39
N ILE A 106 -44.94 -27.81 -17.40
CA ILE A 106 -44.87 -29.00 -18.26
C ILE A 106 -44.56 -30.26 -17.46
N THR A 107 -43.67 -30.21 -16.46
CA THR A 107 -43.36 -31.38 -15.61
C THR A 107 -44.57 -31.82 -14.80
N LEU A 108 -45.35 -30.86 -14.28
CA LEU A 108 -46.61 -31.12 -13.59
C LEU A 108 -47.66 -31.73 -14.53
N LEU A 109 -47.80 -31.22 -15.76
CA LEU A 109 -48.71 -31.78 -16.75
C LEU A 109 -48.35 -33.22 -17.15
N ILE A 110 -47.06 -33.52 -17.33
CA ILE A 110 -46.58 -34.89 -17.61
C ILE A 110 -46.89 -35.80 -16.42
N SER A 111 -46.58 -35.37 -15.19
CA SER A 111 -46.86 -36.17 -13.99
C SER A 111 -48.37 -36.45 -13.82
N ALA A 112 -49.22 -35.45 -14.05
CA ALA A 112 -50.68 -35.59 -13.98
C ALA A 112 -51.20 -36.54 -15.06
N GLY A 113 -50.67 -36.46 -16.28
CA GLY A 113 -50.99 -37.38 -17.37
C GLY A 113 -50.65 -38.83 -17.04
N VAL A 114 -49.45 -39.07 -16.49
CA VAL A 114 -49.02 -40.42 -16.07
C VAL A 114 -49.95 -40.97 -14.98
N VAL A 115 -50.30 -40.16 -13.97
CA VAL A 115 -51.21 -40.56 -12.90
C VAL A 115 -52.59 -40.95 -13.46
N LEU A 116 -53.14 -40.17 -14.41
CA LEU A 116 -54.40 -40.50 -15.07
C LEU A 116 -54.34 -41.81 -15.85
N VAL A 117 -53.26 -42.03 -16.61
CA VAL A 117 -53.07 -43.28 -17.38
C VAL A 117 -53.00 -44.49 -16.44
N VAL A 118 -52.27 -44.37 -15.34
CA VAL A 118 -52.18 -45.44 -14.33
C VAL A 118 -53.54 -45.69 -13.68
N ALA A 119 -54.29 -44.65 -13.33
CA ALA A 119 -55.63 -44.79 -12.77
C ALA A 119 -56.59 -45.51 -13.75
N VAL A 120 -56.55 -45.15 -15.04
CA VAL A 120 -57.35 -45.82 -16.07
C VAL A 120 -56.93 -47.29 -16.22
N LEU A 121 -55.62 -47.58 -16.22
CA LEU A 121 -55.14 -48.97 -16.28
C LEU A 121 -55.62 -49.79 -15.09
N VAL A 122 -55.57 -49.23 -13.87
CA VAL A 122 -56.09 -49.90 -12.67
C VAL A 122 -57.58 -50.18 -12.83
N ILE A 123 -58.37 -49.19 -13.27
CA ILE A 123 -59.82 -49.37 -13.50
C ILE A 123 -60.06 -50.48 -14.53
N VAL A 124 -59.37 -50.45 -15.67
CA VAL A 124 -59.50 -51.46 -16.74
C VAL A 124 -59.15 -52.85 -16.22
N VAL A 125 -58.05 -52.99 -15.47
CA VAL A 125 -57.66 -54.27 -14.86
C VAL A 125 -58.72 -54.73 -13.86
N THR A 126 -59.22 -53.84 -13.00
CA THR A 126 -60.26 -54.19 -12.03
C THR A 126 -61.58 -54.56 -12.68
N VAL A 127 -61.92 -54.04 -13.86
CA VAL A 127 -63.13 -54.39 -14.59
C VAL A 127 -62.96 -55.70 -15.37
N ILE A 128 -61.77 -55.95 -15.93
CA ILE A 128 -61.48 -57.18 -16.68
C ILE A 128 -61.33 -58.40 -15.76
N TRP A 129 -60.83 -58.20 -14.53
CA TRP A 129 -60.56 -59.27 -13.56
C TRP A 129 -61.68 -59.46 -12.53
N LYS A 130 -62.78 -58.73 -12.67
CA LYS A 130 -64.01 -58.84 -11.86
C LYS A 130 -65.06 -59.61 -12.62
#